data_AF-J0WNN8-F1
#
_entry.id   AF-J0WNN8-F1
#
_cell.length_a   1.000
_cell.length_b   1.000
_cell.length_c   1.000
_cell.angle_alpha   90.00
_cell.angle_beta   90.00
_cell.angle_gamma   90.00
#
_symmetry.space_group_name_H-M   'P 1'
#
loop_
_entity.id
_entity.type
_entity.pdbx_description
1 polymer ?
#
loop_
_entity_poly.entity_id
_entity_poly.type
_entity_poly.pdbx_seq_one_letter_code
_entity_poly.pdbx_strand_id
1 'polypeptide(L)'
;IPSQLYIDIQIMIKNIYFCVVKTKVDNPSGPFWLLLLGTDRLEKDFGITRSIVGNDSNADLYQLSTRLLAIVLLALILSEHLEWDRGPRRLHLPANVLADPLAELDNRIDHINPAAWTGDLRVADVVLCTCWNKGRELA
;
A
#
# COMPACT_ATOMS: atom_id res chain seq x y z
N ILE A 1 0.79 -2.64 -22.06
CA ILE A 1 0.30 -1.84 -20.92
C ILE A 1 -0.46 -0.64 -21.48
N PRO A 2 -1.67 -0.32 -20.99
CA PRO A 2 -2.40 0.89 -21.39
C PRO A 2 -1.56 2.15 -21.17
N SER A 3 -1.67 3.15 -22.06
CA SER A 3 -0.87 4.38 -21.99
C SER A 3 -0.98 5.11 -20.64
N GLN A 4 -2.17 5.14 -20.06
CA GLN A 4 -2.43 5.73 -18.74
C GLN A 4 -1.61 5.04 -17.65
N LEU A 5 -1.73 3.72 -17.52
CA LEU A 5 -0.99 2.94 -16.52
C LEU A 5 0.52 3.10 -16.69
N TYR A 6 1.01 3.19 -17.94
CA TYR A 6 2.43 3.44 -18.19
C TYR A 6 2.89 4.80 -17.65
N ILE A 7 2.11 5.86 -17.89
CA ILE A 7 2.39 7.21 -17.36
C ILE A 7 2.33 7.21 -15.84
N ASP A 8 1.33 6.57 -15.24
CA ASP A 8 1.17 6.51 -13.79
C ASP A 8 2.36 5.81 -13.11
N ILE A 9 2.85 4.71 -13.69
CA ILE A 9 4.07 4.03 -13.24
C ILE A 9 5.29 4.96 -13.33
N GLN A 10 5.45 5.69 -14.43
CA GLN A 10 6.55 6.65 -14.57
C GLN A 10 6.49 7.77 -13.51
N ILE A 11 5.31 8.30 -13.22
CA ILE A 11 5.10 9.33 -12.20
C ILE A 11 5.38 8.75 -10.81
N MET A 12 4.89 7.55 -10.50
CA MET A 12 5.13 6.85 -9.24
C MET A 12 6.64 6.68 -8.99
N ILE A 13 7.40 6.21 -10.00
CA ILE A 13 8.86 6.05 -9.89
C ILE A 13 9.53 7.40 -9.61
N LYS A 14 9.16 8.47 -10.34
CA LYS A 14 9.72 9.82 -10.08
C LYS A 14 9.43 10.28 -8.66
N ASN A 15 8.19 10.09 -8.19
CA ASN A 15 7.79 10.47 -6.84
C ASN A 15 8.61 9.74 -5.77
N ILE A 16 8.87 8.44 -5.94
CA ILE A 16 9.73 7.65 -5.06
C ILE A 16 11.11 8.32 -4.91
N TYR A 17 11.75 8.71 -6.02
CA TYR A 17 13.06 9.38 -5.96
C TYR A 17 13.00 10.69 -5.17
N PHE A 18 12.01 11.54 -5.45
CA PHE A 18 11.86 12.80 -4.71
C PHE A 18 11.60 12.59 -3.22
N CYS A 19 10.75 11.64 -2.85
CA CYS A 19 10.45 11.34 -1.46
C CYS A 19 11.69 10.80 -0.73
N VAL A 20 12.48 9.91 -1.35
CA VAL A 20 13.75 9.44 -0.77
C VAL A 20 14.72 10.60 -0.54
N VAL A 21 14.87 11.52 -1.50
CA VAL A 21 15.72 12.72 -1.31
C VAL A 21 15.22 13.57 -0.14
N LYS A 22 13.91 13.84 -0.08
CA LYS A 22 13.33 14.65 1.00
C LYS A 22 13.56 14.00 2.36
N THR A 23 13.30 12.70 2.49
CA THR A 23 13.52 11.95 3.73
C THR A 23 15.00 11.90 4.10
N LYS A 24 15.92 11.82 3.12
CA LYS A 24 17.36 11.91 3.40
C LYS A 24 17.76 13.22 4.05
N VAL A 25 17.15 14.33 3.64
CA VAL A 25 17.43 15.66 4.19
C VAL A 25 16.78 15.82 5.56
N ASP A 26 15.57 15.31 5.74
CA ASP A 26 14.76 15.51 6.95
C ASP A 26 15.11 14.53 8.09
N ASN A 27 15.16 13.22 7.80
CA ASN A 27 15.48 12.17 8.76
C ASN A 27 16.19 10.98 8.07
N PRO A 28 17.52 11.05 7.87
CA PRO A 28 18.26 10.04 7.12
C PRO A 28 18.24 8.65 7.76
N SER A 29 18.12 8.59 9.09
CA SER A 29 17.98 7.35 9.87
C SER A 29 16.55 6.82 9.96
N GLY A 30 15.57 7.57 9.47
CA GLY A 30 14.16 7.19 9.51
C GLY A 30 13.87 6.03 8.57
N PRO A 31 13.00 5.08 8.96
CA PRO A 31 12.54 4.03 8.06
C PRO A 31 11.63 4.62 6.98
N PHE A 32 11.80 4.16 5.74
CA PHE A 32 11.04 4.62 4.58
C PHE A 32 10.44 3.46 3.80
N TRP A 33 9.11 3.34 3.83
CA TRP A 33 8.39 2.27 3.15
C TRP A 33 7.83 2.76 1.80
N LEU A 34 8.32 2.19 0.69
CA LEU A 34 7.84 2.53 -0.66
C LEU A 34 6.33 2.27 -0.82
N LEU A 35 5.84 1.18 -0.23
CA LEU A 35 4.43 0.79 -0.27
C LEU A 35 3.48 1.79 0.43
N LEU A 36 4.00 2.67 1.29
CA LEU A 36 3.20 3.71 1.95
C LEU A 36 3.07 5.00 1.12
N LEU A 37 3.73 5.07 -0.04
CA LEU A 37 3.58 6.20 -0.98
C LEU A 37 2.30 6.10 -1.81
N GLY A 38 1.65 4.93 -1.83
CA GLY A 38 0.37 4.70 -2.48
C GLY A 38 -0.83 5.11 -1.63
N THR A 39 -2.02 4.85 -2.16
CA THR A 39 -3.31 5.16 -1.52
C THR A 39 -3.97 3.96 -0.85
N ASP A 40 -3.32 2.80 -0.81
CA ASP A 40 -3.88 1.53 -0.32
C ASP A 40 -4.56 1.63 1.06
N ARG A 41 -3.97 2.37 2.00
CA ARG A 41 -4.56 2.55 3.33
C ARG A 41 -5.86 3.35 3.25
N LEU A 42 -5.86 4.43 2.47
CA LEU A 42 -7.03 5.27 2.26
C LEU A 42 -8.13 4.52 1.51
N GLU A 43 -7.77 3.71 0.53
CA GLU A 43 -8.72 2.86 -0.23
C GLU A 43 -9.37 1.80 0.66
N LYS A 44 -8.60 1.19 1.58
CA LYS A 44 -9.14 0.27 2.59
C LYS A 44 -10.16 0.97 3.48
N ASP A 45 -9.83 2.15 4.00
CA ASP A 45 -10.74 2.93 4.86
C ASP A 45 -12.00 3.35 4.11
N PHE A 46 -11.90 3.71 2.83
CA PHE A 46 -13.08 3.94 1.98
C PHE A 46 -13.90 2.68 1.74
N GLY A 47 -13.26 1.53 1.53
CA GLY A 47 -13.93 0.25 1.41
C GLY A 47 -14.73 -0.11 2.68
N ILE A 48 -14.13 0.11 3.87
CA ILE A 48 -14.80 -0.07 5.16
C ILE A 48 -15.96 0.92 5.29
N THR A 49 -15.76 2.19 4.92
CA THR A 49 -16.80 3.23 4.96
C THR A 49 -18.03 2.87 4.13
N ARG A 50 -17.83 2.28 2.95
CA ARG A 50 -18.93 1.84 2.08
C ARG A 50 -19.64 0.57 2.57
N SER A 51 -18.96 -0.26 3.37
CA SER A 51 -19.47 -1.56 3.82
C SER A 51 -20.04 -1.57 5.24
N ILE A 52 -19.69 -0.58 6.08
CA ILE A 52 -20.09 -0.53 7.50
C ILE A 52 -21.61 -0.47 7.72
N VAL A 53 -22.38 0.08 6.78
CA VAL A 53 -23.86 0.18 6.86
C VAL A 53 -24.55 -0.81 5.91
N GLY A 54 -23.81 -1.75 5.33
CA GLY A 54 -24.36 -2.78 4.44
C GLY A 54 -25.01 -2.20 3.18
N ASN A 55 -26.34 -2.12 3.17
CA ASN A 55 -27.10 -1.68 1.99
C ASN A 55 -27.01 -0.16 1.74
N ASP A 56 -26.68 0.63 2.76
CA ASP A 56 -26.56 2.09 2.64
C ASP A 56 -25.13 2.54 2.32
N SER A 57 -24.65 2.13 1.15
CA SER A 57 -23.28 2.37 0.70
C SER A 57 -23.01 3.80 0.21
N ASN A 58 -24.06 4.57 -0.06
CA ASN A 58 -23.96 5.96 -0.50
C ASN A 58 -24.29 6.87 0.68
N ALA A 59 -23.29 7.58 1.18
CA ALA A 59 -23.44 8.50 2.29
C ALA A 59 -23.56 9.95 1.79
N ASP A 60 -24.41 10.75 2.43
CA ASP A 60 -24.28 12.21 2.33
C ASP A 60 -23.00 12.68 3.05
N LEU A 61 -22.67 13.98 2.93
CA LEU A 61 -21.43 14.51 3.51
C LEU A 61 -21.35 14.37 5.03
N TYR A 62 -22.48 14.50 5.74
CA TYR A 62 -22.53 14.40 7.19
C TYR A 62 -22.41 12.94 7.66
N GLN A 63 -23.07 12.02 6.96
CA GLN A 63 -22.94 10.60 7.18
C GLN A 63 -21.51 10.13 6.88
N LEU A 64 -20.90 10.61 5.79
CA LEU A 64 -19.53 10.28 5.43
C LEU A 64 -18.54 10.73 6.50
N SER A 65 -18.64 11.97 6.97
CA SER A 65 -17.73 12.49 8.00
C SER A 65 -17.86 11.71 9.32
N THR A 66 -19.09 11.40 9.72
CA THR A 66 -19.36 10.63 10.94
C THR A 66 -18.82 9.21 10.85
N ARG A 67 -19.02 8.53 9.71
CA ARG A 67 -18.53 7.16 9.47
C ARG A 67 -17.00 7.12 9.42
N LEU A 68 -16.38 8.06 8.71
CA LEU A 68 -14.92 8.15 8.62
C LEU A 68 -14.29 8.38 10.00
N LEU A 69 -14.87 9.26 10.82
CA LEU A 69 -14.39 9.48 12.19
C LEU A 69 -14.42 8.17 13.01
N ALA A 70 -15.53 7.43 12.95
CA ALA A 70 -15.65 6.15 13.65
C ALA A 70 -14.60 5.13 13.16
N ILE A 71 -14.37 5.06 11.85
CA ILE A 71 -13.39 4.14 11.25
C ILE A 71 -11.97 4.49 11.67
N VAL A 72 -11.60 5.78 11.66
CA VAL A 72 -10.28 6.23 12.13
C VAL A 72 -10.07 5.89 13.60
N LEU A 73 -11.07 6.11 14.45
CA LEU A 73 -11.00 5.74 15.87
C LEU A 73 -10.83 4.22 16.06
N LEU A 74 -11.56 3.41 15.30
CA LEU A 74 -11.39 1.96 15.31
C LEU A 74 -10.00 1.54 14.83
N ALA A 75 -9.49 2.16 13.76
CA ALA A 75 -8.16 1.88 13.24
C ALA A 75 -7.05 2.22 14.26
N LEU A 76 -7.20 3.30 15.03
CA LEU A 76 -6.28 3.65 16.11
C LEU A 76 -6.30 2.58 17.22
N ILE A 77 -7.49 2.21 17.71
CA ILE A 77 -7.64 1.17 18.74
C ILE A 77 -7.06 -0.17 18.28
N LEU A 78 -7.35 -0.59 17.04
CA LEU A 78 -6.83 -1.84 16.47
C LEU A 78 -5.32 -1.78 16.22
N SER A 79 -4.74 -0.60 16.02
CA SER A 79 -3.29 -0.46 15.90
C SER A 79 -2.56 -0.62 17.25
N GLU A 80 -3.24 -0.32 18.35
CA GLU A 80 -2.75 -0.60 19.71
C GLU A 80 -2.96 -2.07 20.10
N HIS A 81 -4.04 -2.70 19.59
CA HIS A 81 -4.42 -4.09 19.87
C HIS A 81 -4.48 -4.93 18.58
N LEU A 82 -3.30 -5.21 18.01
CA LEU A 82 -3.17 -5.95 16.75
C LEU A 82 -3.81 -7.35 16.81
N GLU A 83 -3.92 -7.95 18.00
CA GLU A 83 -4.55 -9.24 18.23
C GLU A 83 -6.08 -9.24 17.99
N TRP A 84 -6.72 -8.07 17.99
CA TRP A 84 -8.15 -7.92 17.70
C TRP A 84 -8.43 -7.75 16.21
N ASP A 85 -7.44 -7.31 15.43
CA ASP A 85 -7.59 -7.10 14.00
C ASP A 85 -7.41 -8.40 13.21
N ARG A 86 -8.52 -9.10 12.99
CA ARG A 86 -8.55 -10.30 12.14
C ARG A 86 -8.53 -9.98 10.65
N GLY A 87 -8.76 -8.72 10.27
CA GLY A 87 -8.93 -8.27 8.90
C GLY A 87 -10.11 -8.93 8.15
N PRO A 88 -10.40 -8.46 6.92
CA PRO A 88 -11.38 -9.10 6.05
C PRO A 88 -10.91 -10.50 5.64
N ARG A 89 -11.84 -11.47 5.60
CA ARG A 89 -11.56 -12.81 5.07
C ARG A 89 -11.18 -12.68 3.59
N ARG A 90 -9.96 -13.13 3.25
CA ARG A 90 -9.47 -13.13 1.87
C ARG A 90 -10.24 -14.14 1.05
N LEU A 91 -10.66 -13.73 -0.14
CA LEU A 91 -11.28 -14.63 -1.11
C LEU A 91 -10.17 -15.31 -1.91
N HIS A 92 -10.04 -16.63 -1.78
CA HIS A 92 -9.11 -17.40 -2.59
C HIS A 92 -9.68 -17.60 -4.00
N LEU A 93 -8.90 -17.28 -5.03
CA LEU A 93 -9.21 -17.67 -6.40
C LEU A 93 -9.13 -19.20 -6.50
N PRO A 94 -10.17 -19.88 -7.00
CA PRO A 94 -10.16 -21.33 -7.10
C PRO A 94 -9.12 -21.79 -8.13
N ALA A 95 -8.45 -22.90 -7.84
CA ALA A 95 -7.31 -23.42 -8.61
C ALA A 95 -7.61 -23.69 -10.09
N ASN A 96 -8.89 -23.82 -10.46
CA ASN A 96 -9.34 -23.98 -11.84
C ASN A 96 -9.22 -22.72 -12.72
N VAL A 97 -8.93 -21.55 -12.13
CA VAL A 97 -8.67 -20.30 -12.86
C VAL A 97 -7.17 -20.10 -13.13
N LEU A 98 -6.30 -20.77 -12.37
CA LEU A 98 -4.84 -20.67 -12.49
C LEU A 98 -4.34 -21.79 -13.41
N ALA A 99 -4.27 -21.51 -14.72
CA ALA A 99 -3.94 -22.49 -15.75
C ALA A 99 -2.45 -22.92 -15.81
N ASP A 100 -1.61 -22.49 -14.87
CA ASP A 100 -0.16 -22.69 -14.96
C ASP A 100 0.43 -23.20 -13.62
N PRO A 101 1.20 -24.31 -13.59
CA PRO A 101 1.94 -24.77 -12.43
C PRO A 101 3.02 -23.79 -11.94
N LEU A 102 3.32 -22.72 -12.69
CA LEU A 102 4.07 -21.54 -12.20
C LEU A 102 3.25 -20.64 -11.26
N ALA A 103 2.01 -21.01 -10.92
CA ALA A 103 1.14 -20.35 -9.95
C ALA A 103 1.60 -20.47 -8.47
N GLU A 104 2.91 -20.53 -8.22
CA GLU A 104 3.51 -19.97 -7.00
C GLU A 104 3.58 -18.43 -7.05
N LEU A 105 2.81 -17.79 -7.94
CA LEU A 105 2.29 -16.43 -7.71
C LEU A 105 1.20 -16.45 -6.62
N ASP A 106 1.42 -17.26 -5.58
CA ASP A 106 0.57 -17.46 -4.43
C ASP A 106 0.54 -16.15 -3.63
N ASN A 107 -0.57 -15.42 -3.70
CA ASN A 107 -1.21 -14.60 -2.65
C ASN A 107 -0.36 -13.61 -1.81
N ARG A 108 0.94 -13.45 -2.10
CA ARG A 108 1.94 -12.73 -1.30
C ARG A 108 2.38 -11.43 -1.94
N ILE A 109 2.21 -11.28 -3.25
CA ILE A 109 2.69 -10.12 -4.00
C ILE A 109 1.76 -8.91 -3.81
N ASP A 110 0.44 -9.13 -3.77
CA ASP A 110 -0.53 -8.03 -3.85
C ASP A 110 -0.76 -7.29 -2.52
N HIS A 111 -0.23 -7.76 -1.40
CA HIS A 111 -0.50 -7.19 -0.07
C HIS A 111 0.75 -7.17 0.83
N ILE A 112 1.84 -6.59 0.33
CA ILE A 112 3.02 -6.29 1.14
C ILE A 112 2.63 -5.21 2.17
N ASN A 113 2.75 -5.53 3.45
CA ASN A 113 2.55 -4.57 4.53
C ASN A 113 3.93 -4.16 5.11
N PRO A 114 4.01 -3.04 5.86
CA PRO A 114 5.25 -2.63 6.52
C PRO A 114 5.88 -3.73 7.39
N ALA A 115 5.06 -4.58 8.02
CA ALA A 115 5.50 -5.65 8.91
C ALA A 115 6.16 -6.84 8.20
N ALA A 116 5.79 -7.10 6.94
CA ALA A 116 6.38 -8.18 6.13
C ALA A 116 7.74 -7.80 5.54
N TRP A 117 8.10 -6.51 5.55
CA TRP A 117 9.36 -6.04 5.00
C TRP A 117 10.51 -6.36 5.96
N THR A 118 11.40 -7.26 5.54
CA THR A 118 12.59 -7.68 6.29
C THR A 118 13.85 -7.18 5.59
N GLY A 119 14.24 -5.93 5.85
CA GLY A 119 15.40 -5.32 5.20
C GLY A 119 15.71 -3.94 5.78
N ASP A 120 16.84 -3.36 5.39
CA ASP A 120 17.18 -2.01 5.80
C ASP A 120 16.29 -1.01 5.07
N LEU A 121 15.57 -0.20 5.85
CA LEU A 121 14.63 0.81 5.40
C LEU A 121 15.19 2.23 5.53
N ARG A 122 16.40 2.38 6.07
CA ARG A 122 17.02 3.68 6.29
C ARG A 122 17.44 4.27 4.95
N VAL A 123 17.01 5.50 4.69
CA VAL A 123 17.34 6.15 3.42
C VAL A 123 18.78 6.62 3.35
N ALA A 124 19.48 6.81 4.48
CA ALA A 124 20.86 7.33 4.55
C ALA A 124 21.79 6.74 3.49
N ASP A 125 21.78 5.41 3.35
CA ASP A 125 22.71 4.65 2.51
C ASP A 125 22.27 4.55 1.03
N VAL A 126 21.11 5.09 0.67
CA VAL A 126 20.54 4.96 -0.68
C VAL A 126 21.25 5.88 -1.68
N VAL A 127 21.97 5.35 -2.66
CA VAL A 127 22.57 6.14 -3.74
C VAL A 127 21.68 6.12 -4.98
N LEU A 128 20.90 7.19 -5.19
CA LEU A 128 19.88 7.27 -6.25
C LEU A 128 20.45 7.06 -7.66
N CYS A 129 21.65 7.60 -7.94
CA CYS A 129 22.29 7.42 -9.24
C CYS A 129 22.59 5.94 -9.53
N THR A 130 23.08 5.21 -8.52
CA THR A 130 23.33 3.77 -8.61
C THR A 130 22.03 2.99 -8.81
N CYS A 131 20.98 3.31 -8.06
CA CYS A 131 19.65 2.69 -8.23
C CYS A 131 19.12 2.88 -9.66
N TRP A 132 19.25 4.09 -10.22
CA TRP A 132 18.77 4.41 -11.55
C TRP A 132 19.54 3.68 -12.65
N ASN A 133 20.88 3.71 -12.59
CA ASN A 133 21.72 3.06 -13.60
C ASN A 133 21.52 1.55 -13.59
N LYS A 134 21.44 0.93 -12.41
CA LYS A 134 21.18 -0.50 -12.28
C LYS A 134 19.80 -0.89 -12.82
N GLY A 135 18.78 -0.07 -12.57
CA GLY A 135 17.45 -0.27 -13.15
C GLY A 135 17.47 -0.19 -14.69
N ARG A 136 18.27 0.72 -15.25
CA ARG A 136 18.45 0.87 -16.70
C ARG A 136 19.19 -0.31 -17.34
N GLU A 137 20.16 -0.90 -16.65
CA GLU A 137 20.90 -2.08 -17.14
C GLU A 137 20.03 -3.35 -17.20
N LEU A 138 19.00 -3.44 -16.35
CA LEU A 138 18.09 -4.59 -16.29
C LEU A 138 16.89 -4.49 -17.26
N ALA A 139 16.64 -3.30 -17.81
CA ALA A 139 15.51 -3.00 -18.69
C ALA A 139 15.87 -3.19 -20.17
#